data_AF-A0A9P3GSC5-F1
#
_entry.id   AF-A0A9P3GSC5-F1
#
_cell.length_a   1.000
_cell.length_b   1.000
_cell.length_c   1.000
_cell.angle_alpha   90.00
_cell.angle_beta   90.00
_cell.angle_gamma   90.00
#
_symmetry.space_group_name_H-M   'P 1'
#
loop_
_entity.id
_entity.type
_entity.pdbx_description
1 polymer ?
#
loop_
_entity_poly.entity_id
_entity_poly.type
_entity_poly.pdbx_seq_one_letter_code
_entity_poly.pdbx_strand_id
1 'polypeptide(L)'
;MFLAEPPSPTYDPEAWALLSRFPRVTKLTISCADWYSTAEDRDRMHDAFGQVTKLCLIGCTWQHGHDFVYFLSAFPNVSDLRIIDPNIPSAQCMDLVSYPRQKTGTIPGSALRILRISWDDSSGGFDEVDMHELVGPWLSHFPSVVPEGLHFEWSSSHGWSAFPACIRAIGPALDRLDVSFLDNEPAPADFGLDYCTQLCTISIKGICWESPFYGSRRTVPDYSWVPRMLAQIRSPHMNTVHLGLSVRELPDLERIDLKHVSTILCGAHLAGAAIILSFPPFVFRLPGNHQTAPFLAQVLAGLETVCSQGRVALVMEGNPLSTAMPVPSRSSV
;
A
#
# COMPACT_ATOMS: atom_id res chain seq x y z
N MET A 1 8.79 -23.16 4.30
CA MET A 1 7.92 -22.51 3.29
C MET A 1 7.30 -23.65 2.52
N PHE A 2 5.99 -23.85 2.67
CA PHE A 2 5.25 -24.83 1.87
C PHE A 2 4.64 -24.04 0.71
N LEU A 3 5.00 -24.43 -0.52
CA LEU A 3 4.30 -24.04 -1.73
C LEU A 3 3.37 -25.21 -2.04
N ALA A 4 2.07 -24.99 -1.88
CA ALA A 4 1.06 -25.99 -2.23
C ALA A 4 -0.12 -25.26 -2.86
N GLU A 5 -0.59 -25.76 -4.00
CA GLU A 5 -1.99 -25.59 -4.35
C GLU A 5 -2.80 -26.30 -3.26
N PRO A 6 -3.76 -25.63 -2.60
CA PRO A 6 -4.57 -26.28 -1.60
C PRO A 6 -5.43 -27.34 -2.32
N PRO A 7 -5.35 -28.62 -1.91
CA PRO A 7 -6.08 -29.69 -2.57
C PRO A 7 -7.58 -29.47 -2.46
N SER A 8 -8.30 -29.53 -3.57
CA SER A 8 -9.76 -29.58 -3.52
C SER A 8 -10.19 -30.85 -2.74
N PRO A 9 -11.00 -30.74 -1.68
CA PRO A 9 -11.29 -31.86 -0.77
C PRO A 9 -12.15 -32.96 -1.39
N THR A 10 -12.79 -32.71 -2.54
CA THR A 10 -13.45 -33.75 -3.34
C THR A 10 -12.46 -34.59 -4.16
N TYR A 11 -11.24 -34.11 -4.39
CA TYR A 11 -10.30 -34.71 -5.34
C TYR A 11 -9.05 -35.33 -4.72
N ASP A 12 -8.61 -34.92 -3.52
CA ASP A 12 -7.36 -35.45 -2.94
C ASP A 12 -7.37 -35.58 -1.38
N PRO A 13 -7.91 -36.68 -0.82
CA PRO A 13 -7.89 -36.96 0.62
C PRO A 13 -6.47 -37.25 1.16
N GLU A 14 -5.53 -37.70 0.33
CA GLU A 14 -4.16 -37.98 0.75
C GLU A 14 -3.39 -36.69 1.06
N ALA A 15 -3.59 -35.65 0.25
CA ALA A 15 -3.01 -34.34 0.49
C ALA A 15 -3.52 -33.72 1.81
N TRP A 16 -4.81 -33.85 2.13
CA TRP A 16 -5.35 -33.40 3.43
C TRP A 16 -4.77 -34.19 4.61
N ALA A 17 -4.62 -35.51 4.47
CA ALA A 17 -3.96 -36.32 5.47
C ALA A 17 -2.51 -35.87 5.71
N LEU A 18 -1.78 -35.51 4.65
CA LEU A 18 -0.43 -34.98 4.75
C LEU A 18 -0.41 -33.60 5.46
N LEU A 19 -1.29 -32.67 5.06
CA LEU A 19 -1.36 -31.33 5.62
C LEU A 19 -1.72 -31.33 7.11
N SER A 20 -2.60 -32.24 7.53
CA SER A 20 -2.99 -32.39 8.95
C SER A 20 -1.83 -32.74 9.88
N ARG A 21 -0.70 -33.23 9.34
CA ARG A 21 0.52 -33.57 10.11
C ARG A 21 1.31 -32.36 10.58
N PHE A 22 0.92 -31.15 10.15
CA PHE A 22 1.60 -29.90 10.50
C PHE A 22 0.74 -29.02 11.42
N PRO A 23 0.43 -29.43 12.67
CA PRO A 23 -0.51 -28.73 13.55
C PRO A 23 -0.02 -27.37 14.08
N ARG A 24 1.20 -26.94 13.70
CA ARG A 24 1.85 -25.72 14.20
C ARG A 24 2.25 -24.77 13.07
N VAL A 25 1.58 -24.84 11.93
CA VAL A 25 1.83 -23.90 10.82
C VAL A 25 1.34 -22.53 11.24
N THR A 26 2.29 -21.60 11.43
CA THR A 26 2.02 -20.20 11.76
C THR A 26 2.17 -19.28 10.55
N LYS A 27 2.82 -19.75 9.49
CA LYS A 27 3.04 -19.01 8.24
C LYS A 27 2.67 -19.90 7.06
N LEU A 28 1.76 -19.43 6.22
CA LEU A 28 1.26 -20.17 5.06
C LEU A 28 1.37 -19.29 3.81
N THR A 29 1.85 -19.89 2.72
CA THR A 29 1.82 -19.29 1.39
C THR A 29 1.00 -20.20 0.49
N ILE A 30 -0.02 -19.63 -0.14
CA ILE A 30 -0.85 -20.29 -1.14
C ILE A 30 -0.62 -19.55 -2.45
N SER A 31 -0.31 -20.29 -3.51
CA SER A 31 0.00 -19.72 -4.82
C SER A 31 -0.83 -20.40 -5.90
N CYS A 32 -1.26 -19.64 -6.90
CA CYS A 32 -1.92 -20.13 -8.11
C CYS A 32 -3.13 -21.03 -7.83
N ALA A 33 -3.85 -20.73 -6.76
CA ALA A 33 -5.01 -21.51 -6.35
C ALA A 33 -6.27 -20.94 -6.99
N ASP A 34 -7.00 -21.77 -7.74
CA ASP A 34 -8.36 -21.46 -8.15
C ASP A 34 -9.32 -21.94 -7.05
N TRP A 35 -9.88 -20.97 -6.31
CA TRP A 35 -10.64 -21.28 -5.11
C TRP A 35 -12.15 -21.18 -5.32
N TYR A 36 -12.84 -22.30 -5.04
CA TYR A 36 -14.29 -22.45 -5.11
C TYR A 36 -14.75 -23.09 -3.79
N SER A 37 -14.96 -22.29 -2.73
CA SER A 37 -15.13 -22.87 -1.40
C SER A 37 -16.50 -23.53 -1.22
N THR A 38 -16.51 -24.76 -0.71
CA THR A 38 -17.65 -25.26 0.08
C THR A 38 -17.43 -24.97 1.57
N ALA A 39 -18.46 -25.18 2.40
CA ALA A 39 -18.33 -25.07 3.85
C ALA A 39 -17.39 -26.11 4.45
N GLU A 40 -17.37 -27.32 3.88
CA GLU A 40 -16.51 -28.42 4.32
C GLU A 40 -15.04 -28.09 4.10
N ASP A 41 -14.69 -27.53 2.94
CA ASP A 41 -13.34 -27.12 2.58
C ASP A 41 -12.80 -26.07 3.56
N ARG A 42 -13.65 -25.11 3.91
CA ARG A 42 -13.34 -24.04 4.86
C ARG A 42 -13.12 -24.59 6.26
N ASP A 43 -13.96 -25.51 6.72
CA ASP A 43 -13.80 -26.13 8.05
C ASP A 43 -12.52 -26.99 8.10
N ARG A 44 -12.20 -27.76 7.05
CA ARG A 44 -10.94 -28.53 6.99
C ARG A 44 -9.70 -27.63 6.98
N MET A 45 -9.73 -26.53 6.23
CA MET A 45 -8.66 -25.53 6.28
C MET A 45 -8.52 -24.91 7.66
N HIS A 46 -9.63 -24.59 8.30
CA HIS A 46 -9.62 -24.06 9.67
C HIS A 46 -8.97 -25.05 10.64
N ASP A 47 -9.32 -26.33 10.56
CA ASP A 47 -8.74 -27.34 11.46
C ASP A 47 -7.24 -27.57 11.21
N ALA A 48 -6.81 -27.51 9.94
CA ALA A 48 -5.41 -27.67 9.57
C ALA A 48 -4.56 -26.41 9.84
N PHE A 49 -5.12 -25.22 9.61
CA PHE A 49 -4.38 -23.97 9.49
C PHE A 49 -4.93 -22.83 10.36
N GLY A 50 -5.83 -23.10 11.30
CA GLY A 50 -6.41 -22.09 12.17
C GLY A 50 -5.38 -21.35 13.05
N GLN A 51 -4.17 -21.90 13.21
CA GLN A 51 -3.05 -21.26 13.93
C GLN A 51 -2.20 -20.32 13.06
N VAL A 52 -2.52 -20.18 11.77
CA VAL A 52 -1.80 -19.29 10.86
C VAL A 52 -1.99 -17.84 11.31
N THR A 53 -0.86 -17.14 11.47
CA THR A 53 -0.82 -15.71 11.81
C THR A 53 -0.31 -14.85 10.67
N LYS A 54 0.44 -15.45 9.73
CA LYS A 54 0.91 -14.82 8.50
C LYS A 54 0.45 -15.61 7.28
N LEU A 55 -0.38 -15.00 6.43
CA LEU A 55 -0.91 -15.61 5.23
C LEU A 55 -0.44 -14.82 4.01
N CYS A 56 0.09 -15.51 3.00
CA CYS A 56 0.44 -14.92 1.71
C CYS A 56 -0.30 -15.63 0.59
N LEU A 57 -1.03 -14.89 -0.22
CA LEU A 57 -1.82 -15.35 -1.35
C LEU A 57 -1.19 -14.78 -2.61
N ILE A 58 -0.83 -15.63 -3.57
CA ILE A 58 -0.11 -15.23 -4.78
C ILE A 58 -0.87 -15.77 -6.00
N GLY A 59 -1.28 -14.93 -6.93
CA GLY A 59 -1.93 -15.37 -8.16
C GLY A 59 -3.16 -16.24 -7.92
N CYS A 60 -3.89 -16.04 -6.81
CA CYS A 60 -5.06 -16.84 -6.48
C CYS A 60 -6.28 -16.27 -7.20
N THR A 61 -7.14 -17.17 -7.67
CA THR A 61 -8.38 -16.80 -8.38
C THR A 61 -9.59 -17.06 -7.49
N TRP A 62 -10.50 -16.11 -7.42
CA TRP A 62 -11.81 -16.26 -6.77
C TRP A 62 -12.93 -15.95 -7.76
N GLN A 63 -14.08 -16.63 -7.66
CA GLN A 63 -15.23 -16.28 -8.50
C GLN A 63 -15.87 -14.97 -8.06
N HIS A 64 -15.87 -14.68 -6.75
CA HIS A 64 -16.44 -13.47 -6.18
C HIS A 64 -15.65 -12.99 -4.96
N GLY A 65 -15.69 -11.69 -4.65
CA GLY A 65 -15.23 -11.15 -3.37
C GLY A 65 -15.80 -11.87 -2.12
N HIS A 66 -16.99 -12.46 -2.20
CA HIS A 66 -17.55 -13.25 -1.10
C HIS A 66 -16.80 -14.58 -0.89
N ASP A 67 -16.31 -15.23 -1.94
CA ASP A 67 -15.46 -16.43 -1.82
C ASP A 67 -14.16 -16.10 -1.12
N PHE A 68 -13.57 -14.95 -1.46
CA PHE A 68 -12.36 -14.47 -0.80
C PHE A 68 -12.58 -14.27 0.70
N VAL A 69 -13.66 -13.57 1.09
CA VAL A 69 -14.00 -13.40 2.51
C VAL A 69 -14.29 -14.75 3.18
N TYR A 70 -15.02 -15.63 2.50
CA TYR A 70 -15.35 -16.96 3.02
C TYR A 70 -14.10 -17.80 3.24
N PHE A 71 -13.18 -17.78 2.28
CA PHE A 71 -11.86 -18.40 2.40
C PHE A 71 -11.07 -17.85 3.58
N LEU A 72 -11.00 -16.52 3.74
CA LEU A 72 -10.30 -15.90 4.87
C LEU A 72 -10.87 -16.29 6.23
N SER A 73 -12.15 -16.68 6.31
CA SER A 73 -12.76 -17.16 7.55
C SER A 73 -12.16 -18.46 8.09
N ALA A 74 -11.43 -19.23 7.26
CA ALA A 74 -10.66 -20.38 7.73
C ALA A 74 -9.43 -19.99 8.57
N PHE A 75 -9.01 -18.73 8.54
CA PHE A 75 -7.77 -18.27 9.16
C PHE A 75 -8.02 -17.15 10.19
N PRO A 76 -8.72 -17.45 11.31
CA PRO A 76 -9.20 -16.43 12.26
C PRO A 76 -8.07 -15.66 12.95
N ASN A 77 -6.88 -16.24 13.04
CA ASN A 77 -5.73 -15.65 13.75
C ASN A 77 -4.76 -14.86 12.84
N VAL A 78 -5.12 -14.64 11.56
CA VAL A 78 -4.25 -13.92 10.62
C VAL A 78 -4.13 -12.45 11.03
N SER A 79 -2.91 -12.10 11.42
CA SER A 79 -2.49 -10.74 11.78
C SER A 79 -1.76 -10.01 10.66
N ASP A 80 -1.21 -10.76 9.71
CA ASP A 80 -0.37 -10.27 8.61
C ASP A 80 -0.82 -10.99 7.33
N LEU A 81 -1.55 -10.29 6.47
CA LEU A 81 -2.06 -10.79 5.21
C LEU A 81 -1.35 -10.09 4.05
N ARG A 82 -0.79 -10.88 3.14
CA ARG A 82 -0.24 -10.42 1.87
C ARG A 82 -1.02 -11.02 0.72
N ILE A 83 -1.44 -10.18 -0.21
CA ILE A 83 -2.15 -10.55 -1.43
C ILE A 83 -1.31 -10.02 -2.59
N ILE A 84 -0.94 -10.91 -3.51
CA ILE A 84 -0.11 -10.61 -4.67
C ILE A 84 -0.88 -11.11 -5.90
N ASP A 85 -1.07 -10.23 -6.87
CA ASP A 85 -1.74 -10.52 -8.16
C ASP A 85 -3.07 -11.27 -7.99
N PRO A 86 -4.02 -10.75 -7.19
CA PRO A 86 -5.31 -11.41 -7.02
C PRO A 86 -6.11 -11.38 -8.33
N ASN A 87 -6.76 -12.50 -8.67
CA ASN A 87 -7.59 -12.60 -9.87
C ASN A 87 -9.07 -12.81 -9.50
N ILE A 88 -9.96 -11.98 -10.03
CA ILE A 88 -11.40 -12.28 -10.12
C ILE A 88 -11.78 -12.16 -11.59
N PRO A 89 -12.28 -13.24 -12.22
CA PRO A 89 -12.84 -13.15 -13.56
C PRO A 89 -13.99 -12.15 -13.60
N SER A 90 -13.96 -11.19 -14.53
CA SER A 90 -15.01 -10.16 -14.64
C SER A 90 -16.39 -10.80 -14.81
N ALA A 91 -17.27 -10.52 -13.83
CA ALA A 91 -18.71 -10.75 -13.80
C ALA A 91 -19.24 -11.98 -14.56
N GLN A 92 -19.16 -13.18 -13.95
CA GLN A 92 -20.27 -14.12 -14.10
C GLN A 92 -21.30 -13.82 -13.02
N CYS A 93 -22.38 -13.13 -13.41
CA CYS A 93 -23.56 -12.90 -12.58
C CYS A 93 -24.11 -14.27 -12.12
N MET A 94 -23.79 -14.66 -10.88
CA MET A 94 -24.29 -15.88 -10.26
C MET A 94 -25.10 -15.55 -9.01
N ASP A 95 -26.06 -16.43 -8.74
CA ASP A 95 -27.11 -16.26 -7.73
C ASP A 95 -26.54 -16.30 -6.30
N LEU A 96 -26.44 -15.12 -5.67
CA LEU A 96 -26.03 -14.90 -4.28
C LEU A 96 -26.88 -15.70 -3.26
N VAL A 97 -28.02 -16.26 -3.68
CA VAL A 97 -28.88 -17.15 -2.88
C VAL A 97 -28.12 -18.39 -2.35
N SER A 98 -26.99 -18.75 -2.96
CA SER A 98 -26.23 -19.97 -2.63
C SER A 98 -25.27 -19.83 -1.44
N TYR A 99 -24.93 -18.60 -1.01
CA TYR A 99 -23.94 -18.41 0.03
C TYR A 99 -24.58 -18.41 1.43
N PRO A 100 -24.18 -19.32 2.33
CA PRO A 100 -24.64 -19.27 3.71
C PRO A 100 -24.17 -17.95 4.33
N ARG A 101 -25.12 -17.08 4.69
CA ARG A 101 -24.85 -15.84 5.42
C ARG A 101 -23.99 -16.17 6.64
N GLN A 102 -22.74 -15.75 6.63
CA GLN A 102 -21.84 -15.96 7.75
C GLN A 102 -22.42 -15.28 8.99
N LYS A 103 -22.46 -15.99 10.12
CA LYS A 103 -22.86 -15.39 11.40
C LYS A 103 -21.81 -14.34 11.78
N THR A 104 -22.27 -13.15 12.14
CA THR A 104 -21.51 -11.92 12.41
C THR A 104 -20.42 -12.01 13.49
N GLY A 105 -20.27 -13.13 14.19
CA GLY A 105 -19.34 -13.31 15.31
C GLY A 105 -17.87 -13.61 14.93
N THR A 106 -17.57 -13.84 13.65
CA THR A 106 -16.23 -14.21 13.16
C THR A 106 -15.90 -13.46 11.88
N ILE A 107 -15.97 -12.13 11.91
CA ILE A 107 -15.61 -11.32 10.74
C ILE A 107 -14.13 -11.62 10.38
N PRO A 108 -13.86 -12.14 9.17
CA PRO A 108 -12.51 -12.44 8.74
C PRO A 108 -11.63 -11.19 8.78
N GLY A 109 -10.46 -11.29 9.40
CA GLY A 109 -9.55 -10.15 9.55
C GLY A 109 -9.68 -9.35 10.85
N SER A 110 -10.50 -9.76 11.82
CA SER A 110 -10.53 -9.11 13.16
C SER A 110 -9.17 -9.11 13.89
N ALA A 111 -8.35 -10.14 13.67
CA ALA A 111 -6.97 -10.21 14.15
C ALA A 111 -5.97 -9.41 13.29
N LEU A 112 -6.39 -8.89 12.13
CA LEU A 112 -5.48 -8.27 11.16
C LEU A 112 -4.89 -6.99 11.70
N ARG A 113 -3.59 -6.82 11.51
CA ARG A 113 -2.81 -5.63 11.86
C ARG A 113 -2.01 -5.11 10.68
N ILE A 114 -1.67 -6.00 9.74
CA ILE A 114 -0.95 -5.65 8.53
C ILE A 114 -1.65 -6.26 7.32
N LEU A 115 -1.99 -5.43 6.34
CA LEU A 115 -2.51 -5.84 5.05
C LEU A 115 -1.59 -5.32 3.95
N ARG A 116 -1.11 -6.20 3.09
CA ARG A 116 -0.27 -5.87 1.94
C ARG A 116 -0.95 -6.30 0.67
N ILE A 117 -1.15 -5.39 -0.26
CA ILE A 117 -1.69 -5.68 -1.59
C ILE A 117 -0.64 -5.29 -2.63
N SER A 118 -0.25 -6.24 -3.46
CA SER A 118 0.74 -6.07 -4.51
C SER A 118 0.18 -6.49 -5.87
N TRP A 119 0.43 -5.70 -6.91
CA TRP A 119 0.09 -6.06 -8.29
C TRP A 119 1.27 -5.78 -9.23
N ASP A 120 1.64 -6.79 -10.01
CA ASP A 120 2.66 -6.70 -11.06
C ASP A 120 2.10 -7.28 -12.38
N ASP A 121 1.70 -6.39 -13.31
CA ASP A 121 1.16 -6.73 -14.64
C ASP A 121 2.17 -7.40 -15.61
N SER A 122 3.32 -7.86 -15.11
CA SER A 122 4.25 -8.67 -15.92
C SER A 122 3.59 -9.92 -16.54
N SER A 123 2.43 -10.35 -16.04
CA SER A 123 1.67 -11.50 -16.55
C SER A 123 0.76 -11.23 -17.76
N GLY A 124 0.60 -9.98 -18.21
CA GLY A 124 0.00 -9.62 -19.51
C GLY A 124 -1.36 -10.26 -19.81
N GLY A 125 -2.46 -9.58 -19.45
CA GLY A 125 -3.79 -9.90 -20.00
C GLY A 125 -4.95 -9.91 -19.01
N PHE A 126 -4.79 -9.37 -17.81
CA PHE A 126 -5.93 -9.22 -16.90
C PHE A 126 -6.61 -7.88 -17.17
N ASP A 127 -7.88 -7.93 -17.62
CA ASP A 127 -8.78 -6.77 -17.58
C ASP A 127 -8.73 -6.18 -16.16
N GLU A 128 -8.70 -4.84 -16.04
CA GLU A 128 -8.70 -4.14 -14.75
C GLU A 128 -9.73 -4.79 -13.81
N VAL A 129 -9.26 -5.67 -12.94
CA VAL A 129 -10.11 -6.34 -11.97
C VAL A 129 -10.64 -5.25 -11.07
N ASP A 130 -11.95 -5.19 -10.91
CA ASP A 130 -12.54 -4.22 -10.00
C ASP A 130 -12.22 -4.64 -8.56
N MET A 131 -11.05 -4.23 -8.07
CA MET A 131 -10.58 -4.45 -6.70
C MET A 131 -11.60 -3.94 -5.69
N HIS A 132 -12.44 -2.98 -6.08
CA HIS A 132 -13.57 -2.55 -5.28
C HIS A 132 -14.55 -3.70 -5.01
N GLU A 133 -14.79 -4.61 -5.97
CA GLU A 133 -15.65 -5.78 -5.80
C GLU A 133 -14.98 -6.89 -4.97
N LEU A 134 -13.66 -7.10 -5.12
CA LEU A 134 -12.93 -8.13 -4.38
C LEU A 134 -12.85 -7.80 -2.89
N VAL A 135 -12.24 -6.66 -2.56
CA VAL A 135 -11.88 -6.32 -1.18
C VAL A 135 -12.75 -5.23 -0.58
N GLY A 136 -13.43 -4.39 -1.37
CA GLY A 136 -14.18 -3.23 -0.87
C GLY A 136 -15.19 -3.57 0.23
N PRO A 137 -16.14 -4.50 0.01
CA PRO A 137 -17.09 -4.91 1.03
C PRO A 137 -16.41 -5.43 2.30
N TRP A 138 -15.36 -6.25 2.16
CA TRP A 138 -14.60 -6.80 3.27
C TRP A 138 -13.91 -5.70 4.09
N LEU A 139 -13.20 -4.81 3.41
CA LEU A 139 -12.49 -3.68 4.00
C LEU A 139 -13.41 -2.73 4.76
N SER A 140 -14.63 -2.53 4.29
CA SER A 140 -15.62 -1.65 4.94
C SER A 140 -16.00 -2.11 6.36
N HIS A 141 -15.75 -3.37 6.71
CA HIS A 141 -16.00 -3.88 8.06
C HIS A 141 -14.87 -3.56 9.05
N PHE A 142 -13.68 -3.23 8.58
CA PHE A 142 -12.48 -3.07 9.41
C PHE A 142 -12.61 -2.03 10.51
N PRO A 143 -13.19 -0.84 10.27
CA PRO A 143 -13.44 0.15 11.32
C PRO A 143 -14.18 -0.40 12.55
N SER A 144 -14.98 -1.46 12.38
CA SER A 144 -15.74 -2.08 13.46
C SER A 144 -15.02 -3.23 14.16
N VAL A 145 -13.95 -3.78 13.58
CA VAL A 145 -13.30 -5.02 14.06
C VAL A 145 -11.80 -4.89 14.32
N VAL A 146 -11.14 -3.84 13.82
CA VAL A 146 -9.71 -3.58 14.05
C VAL A 146 -9.57 -2.31 14.92
N PRO A 147 -9.61 -2.44 16.26
CA PRO A 147 -9.51 -1.29 17.16
C PRO A 147 -8.08 -0.75 17.32
N GLU A 148 -7.06 -1.53 16.97
CA GLU A 148 -5.64 -1.28 17.34
C GLU A 148 -4.80 -0.64 16.23
N GLY A 149 -5.41 -0.05 15.21
CA GLY A 149 -4.68 0.49 14.06
C GLY A 149 -4.31 -0.59 13.04
N LEU A 150 -4.44 -0.25 11.77
CA LEU A 150 -4.12 -1.09 10.62
C LEU A 150 -3.00 -0.47 9.80
N HIS A 151 -1.92 -1.23 9.63
CA HIS A 151 -0.90 -0.92 8.65
C HIS A 151 -1.33 -1.47 7.28
N PHE A 152 -1.51 -0.58 6.32
CA PHE A 152 -1.81 -0.93 4.93
C PHE A 152 -0.64 -0.62 4.01
N GLU A 153 -0.18 -1.63 3.28
CA GLU A 153 0.83 -1.49 2.23
C GLU A 153 0.17 -1.73 0.86
N TRP A 154 0.28 -0.76 -0.05
CA TRP A 154 -0.18 -0.85 -1.43
C TRP A 154 1.01 -0.74 -2.37
N SER A 155 1.24 -1.74 -3.21
CA SER A 155 2.28 -1.71 -4.23
C SER A 155 1.69 -2.08 -5.57
N SER A 156 1.69 -1.19 -6.55
CA SER A 156 1.06 -1.51 -7.83
C SER A 156 1.74 -0.84 -9.02
N SER A 157 1.75 -1.55 -10.15
CA SER A 157 2.01 -0.95 -11.46
C SER A 157 0.73 -0.34 -12.09
N HIS A 158 -0.46 -0.80 -11.71
CA HIS A 158 -1.76 -0.38 -12.27
C HIS A 158 -2.86 -0.26 -11.19
N GLY A 159 -4.10 0.12 -11.52
CA GLY A 159 -5.23 -0.04 -10.57
C GLY A 159 -5.40 1.09 -9.55
N TRP A 160 -4.96 2.29 -9.89
CA TRP A 160 -5.26 3.50 -9.12
C TRP A 160 -6.73 3.85 -9.00
N SER A 161 -7.53 3.41 -9.96
CA SER A 161 -8.98 3.61 -9.96
C SER A 161 -9.62 3.09 -8.66
N ALA A 162 -9.13 1.96 -8.14
CA ALA A 162 -9.66 1.34 -6.93
C ALA A 162 -9.01 1.85 -5.63
N PHE A 163 -7.79 2.39 -5.68
CA PHE A 163 -7.03 2.78 -4.47
C PHE A 163 -7.81 3.76 -3.58
N PRO A 164 -8.38 4.89 -4.07
CA PRO A 164 -9.09 5.83 -3.21
C PRO A 164 -10.30 5.19 -2.55
N ALA A 165 -11.04 4.34 -3.27
CA ALA A 165 -12.19 3.65 -2.70
C ALA A 165 -11.78 2.68 -1.57
N CYS A 166 -10.67 1.94 -1.77
CA CYS A 166 -10.12 1.08 -0.73
C CYS A 166 -9.70 1.88 0.50
N ILE A 167 -8.95 2.99 0.32
CA ILE A 167 -8.51 3.87 1.40
C ILE A 167 -9.69 4.44 2.19
N ARG A 168 -10.76 4.88 1.51
CA ARG A 168 -11.96 5.38 2.20
C ARG A 168 -12.65 4.29 3.03
N ALA A 169 -12.71 3.05 2.52
CA ALA A 169 -13.34 1.94 3.22
C ALA A 169 -12.62 1.58 4.54
N ILE A 170 -11.29 1.58 4.53
CA ILE A 170 -10.46 1.24 5.71
C ILE A 170 -10.07 2.44 6.57
N GLY A 171 -10.28 3.66 6.07
CA GLY A 171 -9.68 4.89 6.59
C GLY A 171 -9.75 5.05 8.12
N PRO A 172 -10.91 4.88 8.78
CA PRO A 172 -11.00 5.04 10.22
C PRO A 172 -10.17 4.04 11.04
N ALA A 173 -9.81 2.88 10.47
CA ALA A 173 -8.95 1.89 11.13
C ALA A 173 -7.46 2.09 10.83
N LEU A 174 -7.11 2.94 9.86
CA LEU A 174 -5.76 2.99 9.29
C LEU A 174 -4.83 3.88 10.13
N ASP A 175 -3.74 3.31 10.63
CA ASP A 175 -2.73 4.03 11.43
C ASP A 175 -1.45 4.29 10.61
N ARG A 176 -1.14 3.42 9.65
CA ARG A 176 0.01 3.52 8.77
C ARG A 176 -0.35 3.15 7.34
N LEU A 177 0.05 4.00 6.41
CA LEU A 177 -0.11 3.79 4.97
C LEU A 177 1.25 3.82 4.28
N ASP A 178 1.66 2.71 3.67
CA ASP A 178 2.83 2.66 2.81
C ASP A 178 2.38 2.39 1.36
N VAL A 179 2.70 3.27 0.42
CA VAL A 179 2.34 3.15 -1.00
C VAL A 179 3.61 3.15 -1.85
N SER A 180 3.76 2.14 -2.69
CA SER A 180 4.86 1.99 -3.64
C SER A 180 4.34 1.86 -5.06
N PHE A 181 5.01 2.51 -6.00
CA PHE A 181 4.52 2.74 -7.35
C PHE A 181 5.55 2.13 -8.27
N LEU A 182 5.11 1.17 -9.07
CA LEU A 182 5.99 0.36 -9.90
C LEU A 182 6.04 0.87 -11.35
N ASP A 183 5.07 1.67 -11.78
CA ASP A 183 5.02 2.23 -13.14
C ASP A 183 4.59 3.72 -13.19
N ASN A 184 4.56 4.27 -14.40
CA ASN A 184 4.37 5.69 -14.77
C ASN A 184 2.92 6.16 -14.82
N GLU A 185 2.03 5.51 -14.10
CA GLU A 185 0.65 5.99 -14.08
C GLU A 185 0.57 7.37 -13.41
N PRO A 186 -0.21 8.31 -13.98
CA PRO A 186 -0.42 9.60 -13.35
C PRO A 186 -1.06 9.40 -11.97
N ALA A 187 -0.53 10.07 -10.97
CA ALA A 187 -1.11 10.01 -9.63
C ALA A 187 -2.58 10.46 -9.66
N PRO A 188 -3.47 9.80 -8.89
CA PRO A 188 -4.88 10.10 -8.90
C PRO A 188 -5.12 11.51 -8.37
N ALA A 189 -6.21 12.14 -8.81
CA ALA A 189 -6.59 13.45 -8.30
C ALA A 189 -7.03 13.42 -6.83
N ASP A 190 -7.53 12.26 -6.39
CA ASP A 190 -8.05 11.99 -5.06
C ASP A 190 -7.41 10.70 -4.54
N PHE A 191 -6.88 10.73 -3.32
CA PHE A 191 -6.24 9.58 -2.66
C PHE A 191 -7.14 8.98 -1.57
N GLY A 192 -8.27 9.62 -1.23
CA GLY A 192 -9.19 9.17 -0.17
C GLY A 192 -8.70 9.39 1.26
N LEU A 193 -7.62 10.16 1.44
CA LEU A 193 -6.94 10.33 2.74
C LEU A 193 -7.73 11.16 3.77
N ASP A 194 -8.77 11.85 3.33
CA ASP A 194 -9.65 12.66 4.18
C ASP A 194 -10.50 11.81 5.14
N TYR A 195 -10.67 10.51 4.85
CA TYR A 195 -11.37 9.53 5.69
C TYR A 195 -10.45 8.86 6.72
N CYS A 196 -9.12 9.03 6.59
CA CYS A 196 -8.13 8.37 7.44
C CYS A 196 -7.92 9.13 8.75
N THR A 197 -8.91 9.08 9.65
CA THR A 197 -8.93 9.89 10.88
C THR A 197 -7.94 9.44 11.95
N GLN A 198 -7.43 8.21 11.89
CA GLN A 198 -6.45 7.64 12.85
C GLN A 198 -5.02 7.60 12.30
N LEU A 199 -4.81 8.14 11.10
CA LEU A 199 -3.55 7.98 10.37
C LEU A 199 -2.40 8.70 11.05
N CYS A 200 -1.36 7.95 11.41
CA CYS A 200 -0.17 8.43 12.09
C CYS A 200 1.03 8.55 11.15
N THR A 201 1.14 7.65 10.17
CA THR A 201 2.28 7.59 9.25
C THR A 201 1.83 7.35 7.82
N ILE A 202 2.40 8.12 6.89
CA ILE A 202 2.28 7.90 5.45
C ILE A 202 3.68 7.76 4.87
N SER A 203 3.93 6.73 4.07
CA SER A 203 5.10 6.61 3.21
C SER A 203 4.64 6.41 1.76
N ILE A 204 5.09 7.24 0.83
CA ILE A 204 4.70 7.19 -0.57
C ILE A 204 5.97 7.24 -1.41
N LYS A 205 6.23 6.23 -2.24
CA LYS A 205 7.52 6.06 -2.94
C LYS A 205 7.37 5.64 -4.39
N GLY A 206 8.14 6.22 -5.31
CA GLY A 206 8.21 5.75 -6.70
C GLY A 206 7.18 6.37 -7.64
N ILE A 207 6.44 7.40 -7.19
CA ILE A 207 5.62 8.20 -8.11
C ILE A 207 6.52 8.91 -9.11
N CYS A 208 6.15 8.84 -10.40
CA CYS A 208 6.84 9.47 -11.53
C CYS A 208 8.20 8.84 -11.89
N TRP A 209 8.39 7.54 -11.68
CA TRP A 209 9.57 6.83 -12.19
C TRP A 209 9.41 6.44 -13.65
N GLU A 210 9.98 7.23 -14.58
CA GLU A 210 10.12 6.78 -15.97
C GLU A 210 10.97 5.51 -16.02
N SER A 211 10.37 4.39 -16.45
CA SER A 211 11.13 3.16 -16.66
C SER A 211 12.15 3.42 -17.77
N PRO A 212 13.46 3.27 -17.51
CA PRO A 212 14.49 3.48 -18.53
C PRO A 212 14.42 2.44 -19.66
N PHE A 213 13.58 1.41 -19.52
CA PHE A 213 13.52 0.26 -20.41
C PHE A 213 12.50 0.40 -21.55
N TYR A 214 11.54 1.33 -21.45
CA TYR A 214 10.58 1.58 -22.50
C TYR A 214 10.91 2.92 -23.17
N GLY A 215 11.12 2.91 -24.49
CA GLY A 215 11.41 4.10 -25.30
C GLY A 215 10.28 5.13 -25.38
N SER A 216 9.42 5.20 -24.36
CA SER A 216 8.39 6.21 -24.19
C SER A 216 9.04 7.59 -24.14
N ARG A 217 8.46 8.53 -24.89
CA ARG A 217 8.85 9.94 -24.88
C ARG A 217 8.92 10.42 -23.44
N ARG A 218 10.05 11.04 -23.05
CA ARG A 218 10.24 11.68 -21.75
C ARG A 218 9.04 12.58 -21.44
N THR A 219 8.12 12.12 -20.60
CA THR A 219 7.06 12.94 -20.08
C THR A 219 7.66 13.76 -18.94
N VAL A 220 7.28 15.04 -18.90
CA VAL A 220 7.66 15.91 -17.79
C VAL A 220 7.06 15.31 -16.52
N PRO A 221 7.85 15.06 -15.45
CA PRO A 221 7.31 14.50 -14.22
C PRO A 221 6.35 15.52 -13.61
N ASP A 222 5.17 15.07 -13.23
CA ASP A 222 4.15 15.89 -12.58
C ASP A 222 4.24 15.71 -11.06
N TYR A 223 4.65 16.76 -10.35
CA TYR A 223 4.67 16.77 -8.88
C TYR A 223 3.46 17.48 -8.26
N SER A 224 2.47 17.89 -9.06
CA SER A 224 1.24 18.55 -8.59
C SER A 224 0.41 17.67 -7.64
N TRP A 225 0.64 16.36 -7.66
CA TRP A 225 -0.01 15.42 -6.73
C TRP A 225 0.45 15.62 -5.28
N VAL A 226 1.68 16.08 -5.04
CA VAL A 226 2.23 16.24 -3.67
C VAL A 226 1.37 17.19 -2.83
N PRO A 227 1.16 18.47 -3.24
CA PRO A 227 0.30 19.35 -2.47
C PRO A 227 -1.16 18.86 -2.43
N ARG A 228 -1.69 18.27 -3.52
CA ARG A 228 -3.06 17.74 -3.54
C ARG A 228 -3.28 16.63 -2.52
N MET A 229 -2.35 15.69 -2.43
CA MET A 229 -2.36 14.60 -1.46
C MET A 229 -2.20 15.12 -0.03
N LEU A 230 -1.22 16.00 0.22
CA LEU A 230 -1.00 16.59 1.54
C LEU A 230 -2.24 17.35 2.02
N ALA A 231 -2.92 18.05 1.11
CA ALA A 231 -4.14 18.78 1.42
C ALA A 231 -5.32 17.87 1.79
N GLN A 232 -5.29 16.57 1.49
CA GLN A 232 -6.32 15.60 1.89
C GLN A 232 -6.07 15.01 3.28
N ILE A 233 -4.86 15.14 3.84
CA ILE A 233 -4.56 14.63 5.17
C ILE A 233 -5.32 15.47 6.21
N ARG A 234 -6.27 14.82 6.91
CA ARG A 234 -7.07 15.43 7.99
C ARG A 234 -6.84 14.82 9.37
N SER A 235 -6.04 13.75 9.45
CA SER A 235 -5.75 13.09 10.72
C SER A 235 -5.09 14.04 11.72
N PRO A 236 -5.65 14.19 12.94
CA PRO A 236 -4.99 14.94 14.02
C PRO A 236 -3.82 14.17 14.64
N HIS A 237 -3.68 12.88 14.33
CA HIS A 237 -2.63 12.00 14.87
C HIS A 237 -1.39 11.91 13.98
N MET A 238 -1.35 12.71 12.90
CA MET A 238 -0.28 12.62 11.92
C MET A 238 1.08 12.98 12.52
N ASN A 239 1.98 12.01 12.52
CA ASN A 239 3.33 12.13 13.05
C ASN A 239 4.39 12.18 11.96
N THR A 240 4.20 11.44 10.87
CA THR A 240 5.24 11.31 9.83
C THR A 240 4.64 11.20 8.44
N VAL A 241 5.17 12.02 7.53
CA VAL A 241 4.88 11.94 6.09
C VAL A 241 6.19 11.76 5.34
N HIS A 242 6.41 10.59 4.77
CA HIS A 242 7.58 10.26 3.99
C HIS A 242 7.22 10.21 2.50
N LEU A 243 7.84 11.08 1.70
CA LEU A 243 7.67 11.15 0.26
C LEU A 243 8.99 10.80 -0.43
N GLY A 244 9.06 9.62 -1.03
CA GLY A 244 10.13 9.20 -1.92
C GLY A 244 9.89 9.71 -3.32
N LEU A 245 10.53 10.84 -3.66
CA LEU A 245 10.37 11.54 -4.92
C LEU A 245 11.42 11.07 -5.93
N SER A 246 10.97 10.66 -7.11
CA SER A 246 11.83 10.23 -8.22
C SER A 246 12.36 11.43 -9.03
N VAL A 247 13.19 12.25 -8.38
CA VAL A 247 13.84 13.41 -8.99
C VAL A 247 14.94 12.94 -9.94
N ARG A 248 14.75 13.12 -11.24
CA ARG A 248 15.70 12.66 -12.28
C ARG A 248 16.79 13.68 -12.52
N GLU A 249 16.38 14.94 -12.62
CA GLU A 249 17.25 16.06 -12.92
C GLU A 249 16.98 17.21 -11.94
N LEU A 250 17.97 18.08 -11.80
CA LEU A 250 17.88 19.27 -10.95
C LEU A 250 16.62 20.13 -11.20
N PRO A 251 16.21 20.41 -12.46
CA PRO A 251 14.98 21.17 -12.75
C PRO A 251 13.68 20.51 -12.28
N ASP A 252 13.67 19.20 -11.97
CA ASP A 252 12.48 18.54 -11.43
C ASP A 252 12.14 19.05 -10.02
N LEU A 253 13.14 19.53 -9.26
CA LEU A 253 12.90 20.10 -7.94
C LEU A 253 12.15 21.43 -8.00
N GLU A 254 12.32 22.22 -9.06
CA GLU A 254 11.56 23.47 -9.25
C GLU A 254 10.08 23.22 -9.56
N ARG A 255 9.75 22.03 -10.06
CA ARG A 255 8.38 21.61 -10.35
C ARG A 255 7.62 21.18 -9.10
N ILE A 256 8.32 20.91 -8.01
CA ILE A 256 7.70 20.73 -6.71
C ILE A 256 7.34 22.12 -6.20
N ASP A 257 6.04 22.39 -6.07
CA ASP A 257 5.55 23.65 -5.50
C ASP A 257 5.81 23.70 -3.99
N LEU A 258 7.08 23.92 -3.61
CA LEU A 258 7.55 23.95 -2.23
C LEU A 258 6.86 25.04 -1.41
N LYS A 259 6.42 26.13 -2.05
CA LYS A 259 5.68 27.21 -1.40
C LYS A 259 4.27 26.74 -0.99
N HIS A 260 3.57 26.05 -1.90
CA HIS A 260 2.26 25.49 -1.60
C HIS A 260 2.37 24.34 -0.59
N VAL A 261 3.38 23.46 -0.74
CA VAL A 261 3.70 22.45 0.26
C VAL A 261 3.90 23.10 1.63
N SER A 262 4.80 24.08 1.76
CA SER A 262 5.01 24.80 3.03
C SER A 262 3.72 25.42 3.60
N THR A 263 2.85 25.95 2.74
CA THR A 263 1.55 26.50 3.17
C THR A 263 0.65 25.42 3.78
N ILE A 264 0.58 24.23 3.17
CA ILE A 264 -0.20 23.09 3.67
C ILE A 264 0.40 22.57 4.99
N LEU A 265 1.73 22.49 5.08
CA LEU A 265 2.44 22.03 6.27
C LEU A 265 2.30 23.00 7.47
N CYS A 266 2.02 24.27 7.20
CA CYS A 266 1.67 25.25 8.24
C CYS A 266 0.24 25.05 8.78
N GLY A 267 -0.60 24.23 8.13
CA GLY A 267 -1.94 23.91 8.59
C GLY A 267 -1.94 23.16 9.93
N ALA A 268 -2.99 23.37 10.74
CA ALA A 268 -3.08 22.82 12.11
C ALA A 268 -2.91 21.29 12.16
N HIS A 269 -3.43 20.56 11.17
CA HIS A 269 -3.41 19.09 11.12
C HIS A 269 -2.02 18.48 10.87
N LEU A 270 -1.09 19.24 10.29
CA LEU A 270 0.28 18.78 9.99
C LEU A 270 1.34 19.51 10.82
N ALA A 271 0.92 20.39 11.73
CA ALA A 271 1.84 21.21 12.52
C ALA A 271 2.76 20.39 13.45
N GLY A 272 2.40 19.15 13.76
CA GLY A 272 3.24 18.22 14.54
C GLY A 272 4.04 17.22 13.71
N ALA A 273 3.76 17.10 12.41
CA ALA A 273 4.28 16.03 11.59
C ALA A 273 5.71 16.31 11.10
N ALA A 274 6.57 15.28 11.18
CA ALA A 274 7.85 15.26 10.48
C ALA A 274 7.62 14.90 9.01
N ILE A 275 8.14 15.70 8.09
CA ILE A 275 8.05 15.45 6.66
C ILE A 275 9.42 15.08 6.14
N ILE A 276 9.52 13.90 5.55
CA ILE A 276 10.77 13.37 5.01
C ILE A 276 10.61 13.36 3.50
N LEU A 277 11.44 14.13 2.80
CA LEU A 277 11.56 14.01 1.35
C LEU A 277 12.80 13.17 1.08
N SER A 278 12.60 11.98 0.51
CA SER A 278 13.71 11.13 0.08
C SER A 278 13.88 11.16 -1.42
N PHE A 279 15.13 11.11 -1.84
CA PHE A 279 15.52 11.11 -3.24
C PHE A 279 16.45 9.92 -3.51
N PRO A 280 16.32 9.24 -4.65
CA PRO A 280 17.29 8.22 -5.03
C PRO A 280 18.69 8.84 -5.14
N PRO A 281 19.76 8.06 -4.94
CA PRO A 281 21.12 8.57 -5.03
C PRO A 281 21.35 9.15 -6.43
N PHE A 282 21.56 10.46 -6.50
CA PHE A 282 21.75 11.17 -7.76
C PHE A 282 23.03 10.68 -8.45
N VAL A 283 22.91 10.15 -9.66
CA VAL A 283 24.01 10.21 -10.63
C VAL A 283 23.81 11.50 -11.40
N PHE A 284 24.20 12.64 -10.83
CA PHE A 284 24.34 13.85 -11.62
C PHE A 284 25.38 13.57 -12.70
N ARG A 285 24.92 13.26 -13.92
CA ARG A 285 25.71 13.63 -15.09
C ARG A 285 25.67 15.15 -15.13
N LEU A 286 26.54 15.78 -14.34
CA LEU A 286 26.74 17.22 -14.38
C LEU A 286 27.01 17.54 -15.85
N PRO A 287 26.10 18.24 -16.56
CA PRO A 287 26.48 18.78 -17.84
C PRO A 287 27.66 19.71 -17.54
N GLY A 288 28.76 19.63 -18.31
CA GLY A 288 29.99 20.39 -18.08
C GLY A 288 29.84 21.92 -18.21
N ASN A 289 28.64 22.47 -17.99
CA ASN A 289 28.30 23.86 -18.11
C ASN A 289 28.30 24.54 -16.74
N HIS A 290 28.89 25.73 -16.67
CA HIS A 290 29.05 26.59 -15.49
C HIS A 290 27.74 27.07 -14.81
N GLN A 291 26.56 26.56 -15.19
CA GLN A 291 25.26 26.95 -14.63
C GLN A 291 24.74 26.06 -13.50
N THR A 292 25.41 24.94 -13.18
CA THR A 292 24.90 23.99 -12.18
C THR A 292 25.08 24.46 -10.73
N ALA A 293 26.14 25.21 -10.41
CA ALA A 293 26.40 25.67 -9.04
C ALA A 293 25.40 26.74 -8.55
N PRO A 294 25.06 27.79 -9.33
CA PRO A 294 24.02 28.74 -8.94
C PRO A 294 22.65 28.07 -8.78
N PHE A 295 22.35 27.11 -9.65
CA PHE A 295 21.10 26.35 -9.60
C PHE A 295 20.98 25.51 -8.33
N LEU A 296 22.04 24.75 -8.01
CA LEU A 296 22.08 23.95 -6.78
C LEU A 296 21.91 24.85 -5.55
N ALA A 297 22.55 26.02 -5.53
CA ALA A 297 22.42 26.99 -4.45
C ALA A 297 20.98 27.51 -4.30
N GLN A 298 20.27 27.77 -5.40
CA GLN A 298 18.88 28.24 -5.37
C GLN A 298 17.92 27.16 -4.86
N VAL A 299 18.08 25.91 -5.33
CA VAL A 299 17.30 24.78 -4.85
C VAL A 299 17.58 24.52 -3.37
N LEU A 300 18.87 24.51 -2.98
CA LEU A 300 19.26 24.39 -1.58
C LEU A 300 18.71 25.53 -0.73
N ALA A 301 18.68 26.77 -1.20
CA ALA A 301 18.09 27.89 -0.46
C ALA A 301 16.56 27.76 -0.30
N GLY A 302 15.85 27.29 -1.34
CA GLY A 302 14.41 26.99 -1.27
C GLY A 302 14.12 25.85 -0.29
N LEU A 303 14.93 24.80 -0.36
CA LEU A 303 14.90 23.66 0.55
C LEU A 303 15.27 24.06 1.99
N GLU A 304 16.28 24.91 2.18
CA GLU A 304 16.68 25.49 3.48
C GLU A 304 15.56 26.33 4.07
N THR A 305 14.83 27.10 3.27
CA THR A 305 13.67 27.85 3.75
C THR A 305 12.60 26.90 4.31
N VAL A 306 12.33 25.79 3.61
CA VAL A 306 11.39 24.75 4.07
C VAL A 306 11.94 23.97 5.27
N CYS A 307 13.24 23.66 5.29
CA CYS A 307 13.92 22.97 6.38
C CYS A 307 14.10 23.84 7.63
N SER A 308 14.23 25.16 7.48
CA SER A 308 14.41 26.13 8.57
C SER A 308 13.20 26.19 9.50
N GLN A 309 12.04 25.74 9.01
CA GLN A 309 10.84 25.52 9.82
C GLN A 309 10.98 24.31 10.77
N GLY A 310 12.08 23.56 10.69
CA GLY A 310 12.45 22.47 11.60
C GLY A 310 11.58 21.22 11.46
N ARG A 311 10.91 21.04 10.31
CA ARG A 311 9.93 19.96 10.11
C ARG A 311 10.16 19.12 8.88
N VAL A 312 10.96 19.61 7.94
CA VAL A 312 11.26 18.90 6.70
C VAL A 312 12.69 18.39 6.76
N ALA A 313 12.85 17.07 6.67
CA ALA A 313 14.13 16.41 6.54
C ALA A 313 14.32 15.98 5.08
N LEU A 314 15.52 16.22 4.57
CA LEU A 314 15.94 15.76 3.24
C LEU A 314 16.85 14.56 3.42
N VAL A 315 16.51 13.46 2.76
CA VAL A 315 17.25 12.20 2.85
C VAL A 315 17.66 11.76 1.46
N MET A 316 18.96 11.58 1.23
CA MET A 316 19.43 10.90 0.02
C MET A 316 19.49 9.40 0.30
N GLU A 317 18.72 8.61 -0.44
CA GLU A 317 18.72 7.15 -0.32
C GLU A 317 20.04 6.57 -0.82
N GLY A 318 20.53 5.49 -0.20
CA GLY A 318 21.70 4.75 -0.69
C GLY A 318 23.08 5.32 -0.34
N ASN A 319 23.19 6.41 0.42
CA ASN A 319 24.48 6.88 0.93
C ASN A 319 24.66 6.49 2.40
N PRO A 320 25.55 5.53 2.75
CA PRO A 320 25.76 5.09 4.13
C PRO A 320 26.32 6.19 5.06
N LEU A 321 26.72 7.34 4.50
CA LEU A 321 27.18 8.54 5.22
C LEU A 321 26.14 9.67 5.29
N SER A 322 24.92 9.48 4.79
CA SER A 322 23.87 10.51 4.86
C SER A 322 23.24 10.54 6.26
N THR A 323 23.91 11.18 7.21
CA THR A 323 23.24 11.76 8.38
C THR A 323 22.15 12.71 7.88
N ALA A 324 20.89 12.41 8.19
CA ALA A 324 19.80 13.38 8.04
C ALA A 324 20.26 14.73 8.61
N MET A 325 20.04 15.84 7.90
CA MET A 325 20.31 17.14 8.50
C MET A 325 19.53 17.22 9.82
N PRO A 326 20.20 17.51 10.95
CA PRO A 326 19.57 17.40 12.25
C PRO A 326 18.40 18.38 12.32
N VAL A 327 17.21 17.84 12.62
CA VAL A 327 16.06 18.64 13.00
C VAL A 327 16.46 19.42 14.26
N PRO A 328 16.45 20.77 14.26
CA PRO A 328 16.77 21.52 15.46
C PRO A 328 15.76 21.16 16.55
N SER A 329 16.25 20.56 17.63
CA SER A 329 15.46 20.21 18.80
C SER A 329 14.82 21.46 19.36
N ARG A 330 13.48 21.52 19.40
CA ARG A 330 12.76 22.58 20.11
C ARG A 330 13.21 22.59 21.56
N SER A 331 13.94 23.63 21.95
CA SER A 331 14.07 24.02 23.34
C SER A 331 12.68 24.38 23.86
N SER A 332 12.22 23.63 24.85
CA SER A 332 11.01 23.90 25.62
C SER A 332 11.05 25.34 26.16
N VAL A 333 10.06 26.15 25.79
CA VAL A 333 9.70 27.39 26.50
C VAL A 333 8.55 27.07 27.43
#